data_AF-A0A022R6X9-F1
#
_entry.id   AF-A0A022R6X9-F1
#
_cell.length_a   1.000
_cell.length_b   1.000
_cell.length_c   1.000
_cell.angle_alpha   90.00
_cell.angle_beta   90.00
_cell.angle_gamma   90.00
#
_symmetry.space_group_name_H-M   'P 1'
#
loop_
_entity.id
_entity.type
_entity.pdbx_description
1 polymer ?
#
loop_
_entity_poly.entity_id
_entity_poly.type
_entity_poly.pdbx_seq_one_letter_code
_entity_poly.pdbx_strand_id
1 'polypeptide(L)'
;MAAEEVRDRIKGPWSTKEDELLKKLVERHSARNWSLICWSIPGRSGESCGLRWCNQLSSEVKHHPFTAEEDETILKAHAEFGNKW
;
A
#
# COMPACT_ATOMS: atom_id res chain seq x y z
N MET A 1 15.93 -4.75 26.32
CA MET A 1 15.86 -3.28 26.21
C MET A 1 16.21 -2.92 24.76
N ALA A 2 15.27 -3.12 23.83
CA ALA A 2 15.47 -2.67 22.45
C ALA A 2 15.10 -1.19 22.44
N ALA A 3 16.07 -0.34 22.17
CA ALA A 3 15.85 1.07 21.98
C ALA A 3 14.83 1.24 20.84
N GLU A 4 13.64 1.73 21.15
CA GLU A 4 12.80 2.44 20.19
C GLU A 4 13.58 3.70 19.78
N GLU A 5 14.51 3.53 18.85
CA GLU A 5 14.89 4.64 17.97
C GLU A 5 13.59 5.09 17.32
N VAL A 6 13.10 6.25 17.76
CA VAL A 6 12.06 7.00 17.06
C VAL A 6 12.67 7.40 15.72
N ARG A 7 12.68 6.46 14.76
CA ARG A 7 12.95 6.76 13.36
C ARG A 7 11.91 7.80 12.99
N ASP A 8 12.36 9.02 12.69
CA ASP A 8 11.51 10.12 12.26
C ASP A 8 10.53 9.59 11.22
N ARG A 9 9.24 9.52 11.60
CA ARG A 9 8.22 8.90 10.75
C ARG A 9 8.01 9.81 9.56
N ILE A 10 8.39 9.35 8.38
CA ILE A 10 8.20 10.08 7.13
C ILE A 10 6.71 10.07 6.81
N LYS A 11 6.06 11.23 7.00
CA LYS A 11 4.68 11.49 6.58
C LYS A 11 4.57 12.00 5.13
N GLY A 12 5.68 12.04 4.40
CA GLY A 12 5.79 12.57 3.05
C GLY A 12 5.47 11.57 1.93
N PRO A 13 5.49 12.01 0.66
CA PRO A 13 5.24 11.17 -0.50
C PRO A 13 6.24 10.01 -0.59
N TRP A 14 5.82 8.91 -1.21
CA TRP A 14 6.71 7.78 -1.50
C TRP A 14 7.61 8.13 -2.69
N SER A 15 8.91 7.98 -2.51
CA SER A 15 9.88 8.08 -3.59
C SER A 15 9.95 6.78 -4.40
N THR A 16 10.39 6.88 -5.66
CA THR A 16 10.61 5.72 -6.53
C THR A 16 11.57 4.70 -5.90
N LYS A 17 12.59 5.17 -5.17
CA LYS A 17 13.54 4.29 -4.47
C LYS A 17 12.88 3.49 -3.35
N GLU A 18 11.98 4.12 -2.59
CA GLU A 18 11.20 3.42 -1.56
C GLU A 18 10.25 2.40 -2.19
N ASP A 19 9.60 2.74 -3.31
CA ASP A 19 8.71 1.82 -4.03
C ASP A 19 9.45 0.60 -4.59
N GLU A 20 10.61 0.80 -5.21
CA GLU A 20 11.46 -0.30 -5.70
C GLU A 20 11.91 -1.22 -4.57
N LEU A 21 12.29 -0.64 -3.43
CA LEU A 21 12.68 -1.40 -2.24
C LEU A 21 11.49 -2.19 -1.69
N LEU A 22 10.32 -1.57 -1.58
CA LEU A 22 9.09 -2.22 -1.14
C LEU A 22 8.72 -3.39 -2.05
N LYS A 23 8.81 -3.22 -3.38
CA LYS A 23 8.57 -4.30 -4.36
C LYS A 23 9.48 -5.50 -4.14
N LYS A 24 10.80 -5.26 -4.03
CA LYS A 24 11.79 -6.33 -3.78
C LYS A 24 11.54 -7.05 -2.46
N LEU A 25 11.15 -6.31 -1.41
CA LEU A 25 10.88 -6.89 -0.09
C LEU A 25 9.61 -7.73 -0.08
N VAL A 26 8.55 -7.28 -0.78
CA VAL A 26 7.31 -8.04 -0.92
C VAL A 26 7.53 -9.31 -1.73
N GLU A 27 8.30 -9.25 -2.82
CA GLU A 27 8.68 -10.43 -3.59
C GLU A 27 9.43 -11.46 -2.73
N ARG A 28 10.31 -11.00 -1.84
CA ARG A 28 11.10 -11.87 -0.95
C ARG A 28 10.32 -12.43 0.24
N HIS A 29 9.47 -11.62 0.88
CA HIS A 29 8.85 -11.96 2.17
C HIS A 29 7.34 -12.19 2.10
N SER A 30 6.74 -12.07 0.91
CA SER A 30 5.29 -12.00 0.66
C SER A 30 4.60 -10.79 1.30
N ALA A 31 3.50 -10.34 0.70
CA ALA A 31 2.67 -9.22 1.17
C ALA A 31 1.85 -9.55 2.45
N ARG A 32 2.43 -10.32 3.37
CA ARG A 32 1.77 -10.81 4.60
C ARG A 32 2.46 -10.37 5.88
N ASN A 33 3.73 -9.97 5.80
CA ASN A 33 4.52 -9.60 6.98
C ASN A 33 5.08 -8.17 6.87
N TRP A 34 4.19 -7.18 6.95
CA TRP A 34 4.53 -5.76 6.85
C TRP A 34 5.44 -5.27 7.97
N SER A 35 5.31 -5.83 9.17
CA SER A 35 6.18 -5.53 10.30
C SER A 35 7.63 -5.86 9.98
N LEU A 36 7.90 -6.99 9.30
CA LEU A 36 9.25 -7.33 8.85
C LEU A 36 9.74 -6.41 7.73
N ILE A 37 8.88 -6.11 6.76
CA ILE A 37 9.21 -5.28 5.59
C ILE A 37 9.61 -3.86 6.02
N CYS A 38 8.88 -3.25 6.96
CA CYS A 38 9.13 -1.86 7.35
C CYS A 38 10.47 -1.64 8.06
N TRP A 39 11.07 -2.67 8.68
CA TRP A 39 12.43 -2.55 9.24
C TRP A 39 13.46 -2.16 8.18
N SER A 40 13.23 -2.58 6.94
CA SER A 40 14.12 -2.33 5.81
C SER A 40 13.84 -1.00 5.09
N ILE A 41 12.74 -0.30 5.42
CA ILE A 41 12.37 0.99 4.82
C ILE A 41 12.37 2.06 5.92
N PRO A 42 13.48 2.79 6.13
CA PRO A 42 13.59 3.78 7.18
C PRO A 42 12.46 4.82 7.13
N GLY A 43 11.89 5.13 8.29
CA GLY A 43 10.84 6.15 8.41
C GLY A 43 9.44 5.73 7.95
N ARG A 44 9.26 4.55 7.34
CA ARG A 44 7.93 4.00 6.99
C ARG A 44 7.48 2.95 8.00
N SER A 45 6.20 2.99 8.38
CA SER A 45 5.59 1.95 9.21
C SER A 45 5.13 0.76 8.37
N GLY A 46 4.92 -0.39 9.02
CA GLY A 46 4.33 -1.57 8.36
C GLY A 46 2.97 -1.25 7.72
N GLU A 47 2.11 -0.53 8.44
CA GLU A 47 0.82 -0.05 7.92
C GLU A 47 1.00 0.80 6.65
N SER A 48 1.95 1.74 6.65
CA SER A 48 2.24 2.58 5.48
C SER A 48 2.73 1.76 4.29
N CYS A 49 3.60 0.76 4.53
CA CYS A 49 4.09 -0.15 3.50
C CYS A 49 2.94 -0.98 2.90
N GLY A 50 2.06 -1.51 3.76
CA GLY A 50 0.90 -2.30 3.33
C GLY A 50 -0.08 -1.47 2.49
N LEU A 51 -0.44 -0.27 2.96
CA LEU A 51 -1.31 0.64 2.21
C LEU A 51 -0.69 1.03 0.85
N ARG A 52 0.61 1.34 0.83
CA ARG A 52 1.30 1.66 -0.43
C ARG A 52 1.26 0.51 -1.41
N TRP A 53 1.47 -0.71 -0.93
CA TRP A 53 1.42 -1.92 -1.74
C TRP A 53 0.01 -2.16 -2.30
N CYS A 54 -0.99 -2.28 -1.43
CA CYS A 54 -2.35 -2.65 -1.80
C CYS A 54 -3.03 -1.61 -2.69
N ASN A 55 -2.71 -0.33 -2.53
CA ASN A 55 -3.41 0.74 -3.26
C ASN A 55 -2.70 1.15 -4.55
N GLN A 56 -1.39 0.91 -4.70
CA GLN A 56 -0.62 1.50 -5.81
C GLN A 56 0.41 0.56 -6.45
N LEU A 57 1.11 -0.29 -5.70
CA LEU A 57 2.25 -1.05 -6.25
C LEU A 57 1.92 -2.49 -6.65
N SER A 58 0.90 -3.11 -6.05
CA SER A 58 0.50 -4.47 -6.41
C SER A 58 0.07 -4.52 -7.87
N SER A 59 0.44 -5.59 -8.58
CA SER A 59 0.01 -5.83 -9.97
C SER A 59 -1.49 -6.06 -10.10
N GLU A 60 -2.17 -6.36 -8.99
CA GLU A 60 -3.63 -6.49 -8.93
C GLU A 60 -4.35 -5.14 -9.02
N VAL A 61 -3.65 -4.04 -8.74
CA VAL A 61 -4.20 -2.70 -8.88
C VAL A 61 -4.17 -2.30 -10.35
N LYS A 62 -5.34 -2.10 -10.93
CA LYS A 62 -5.49 -1.66 -12.31
C LYS A 62 -5.36 -0.14 -12.40
N HIS A 63 -4.39 0.31 -13.19
CA HIS A 63 -4.11 1.74 -13.42
C HIS A 63 -4.62 2.19 -14.79
N HIS A 64 -5.93 2.08 -15.01
CA HIS A 64 -6.58 2.58 -16.23
C HIS A 64 -7.86 3.36 -15.87
N PRO A 65 -8.37 4.22 -16.77
CA PRO A 65 -9.70 4.79 -16.61
C PRO A 65 -10.74 3.66 -16.49
N PHE A 66 -11.72 3.84 -15.60
CA PHE A 66 -12.82 2.89 -15.49
C PHE A 66 -13.56 2.77 -16.82
N THR A 67 -13.98 1.55 -17.17
CA THR A 67 -14.90 1.36 -18.29
C THR A 67 -16.32 1.71 -17.87
N ALA A 68 -17.21 1.93 -18.83
CA ALA A 68 -18.62 2.21 -18.54
C ALA A 68 -19.27 1.10 -17.70
N GLU A 69 -18.89 -0.16 -17.95
CA GLU A 69 -19.38 -1.32 -17.20
C GLU A 69 -18.85 -1.35 -15.76
N GLU A 70 -17.59 -0.96 -15.55
CA GLU A 70 -17.02 -0.82 -14.21
C GLU A 70 -17.71 0.33 -13.45
N ASP A 71 -17.92 1.49 -14.08
CA ASP A 71 -18.64 2.62 -13.51
C ASP A 71 -20.07 2.22 -13.09
N GLU A 72 -20.80 1.52 -13.97
CA GLU A 72 -22.12 1.00 -13.64
C GLU A 72 -22.10 0.07 -12.43
N THR A 73 -21.08 -0.79 -12.34
CA THR A 73 -20.93 -1.75 -11.24
C THR A 73 -20.64 -1.02 -9.93
N ILE A 74 -19.77 -0.01 -9.95
CA ILE A 74 -19.44 0.84 -8.81
C ILE A 74 -20.68 1.59 -8.33
N LEU A 75 -21.45 2.20 -9.24
CA LEU A 75 -22.67 2.95 -8.89
C LEU A 75 -23.76 2.04 -8.29
N LYS A 76 -23.95 0.84 -8.85
CA LYS A 76 -24.90 -0.14 -8.31
C LYS A 76 -24.50 -0.58 -6.90
N ALA A 77 -23.23 -0.91 -6.69
CA ALA A 77 -22.72 -1.30 -5.39
C ALA A 77 -22.84 -0.15 -4.37
N HIS A 78 -22.56 1.09 -4.78
CA HIS A 78 -22.72 2.25 -3.90
C HIS A 78 -24.17 2.51 -3.53
N ALA A 79 -25.11 2.37 -4.48
CA ALA A 79 -26.54 2.52 -4.20
C ALA A 79 -27.06 1.47 -3.21
N GLU A 80 -26.52 0.24 -3.26
CA GLU A 80 -26.91 -0.86 -2.38
C GLU A 80 -26.26 -0.78 -0.99
N PHE A 81 -24.97 -0.45 -0.92
CA PHE A 81 -24.17 -0.58 0.31
C PHE A 81 -23.74 0.76 0.93
N GLY A 82 -23.86 1.87 0.20
CA GLY A 82 -23.38 3.19 0.59
C GLY A 82 -21.85 3.32 0.55
N ASN A 83 -21.32 4.26 1.34
CA ASN A 83 -19.88 4.50 1.43
C ASN A 83 -19.18 3.41 2.27
N LYS A 84 -18.81 2.30 1.64
CA LYS A 84 -18.04 1.18 2.22
C LYS A 84 -16.85 0.82 1.33
N TRP A 85 -15.89 1.75 1.28
CA TRP A 85 -14.65 1.64 0.50
C TRP A 85 -13.69 0.60 1.07
#